data_AF-A0A1Q6M358-F1
#
_entry.id   AF-A0A1Q6M358-F1
#
_cell.length_a   1.000
_cell.length_b   1.000
_cell.length_c   1.000
_cell.angle_alpha   90.00
_cell.angle_beta   90.00
_cell.angle_gamma   90.00
#
_symmetry.space_group_name_H-M   'P 1'
#
loop_
_entity.id
_entity.type
_entity.pdbx_description
1 polymer ?
#
loop_
_entity_poly.entity_id
_entity_poly.type
_entity_poly.pdbx_seq_one_letter_code
_entity_poly.pdbx_strand_id
1 'polypeptide(L)'
;MVNDPLERYKSSGTLILIPKIEDYIKYTYQVLVKIPRVEKFNIGSEIKTSSLRMLEYAHYLNKDRQNAYSYLNKIDALISYNRSMVRILNDEKSITKKNYETCISKLAEIGRMVGGLIKANPGIRKSPNE
;
A
#
# COMPACT_ATOMS: atom_id res chain seq x y z
N MET A 1 -24.76 -4.00 -19.88
CA MET A 1 -24.03 -3.47 -18.71
C MET A 1 -22.79 -4.31 -18.52
N VAL A 2 -21.61 -3.75 -18.81
CA VAL A 2 -20.33 -4.44 -18.56
C VAL A 2 -20.15 -4.48 -17.04
N ASN A 3 -20.17 -5.67 -16.46
CA ASN A 3 -19.87 -5.88 -15.05
C ASN A 3 -18.40 -5.51 -14.81
N ASP A 4 -18.13 -4.27 -14.42
CA ASP A 4 -16.78 -3.83 -14.03
C ASP A 4 -16.31 -4.67 -12.83
N PRO A 5 -15.23 -5.47 -12.98
CA PRO A 5 -14.71 -6.32 -11.91
C PRO A 5 -14.37 -5.55 -10.62
N LEU A 6 -14.10 -4.25 -10.72
CA LEU A 6 -13.77 -3.36 -9.61
C LEU A 6 -14.96 -3.01 -8.70
N GLU A 7 -16.21 -3.12 -9.19
CA GLU A 7 -17.39 -2.84 -8.36
C GLU A 7 -17.51 -3.84 -7.20
N ARG A 8 -16.98 -5.07 -7.37
CA ARG A 8 -16.90 -6.08 -6.30
C ARG A 8 -15.93 -5.69 -5.17
N TYR A 9 -15.06 -4.73 -5.44
CA TYR A 9 -14.06 -4.22 -4.49
C TYR A 9 -14.45 -2.84 -3.95
N LYS A 10 -15.64 -2.35 -4.29
CA LYS A 10 -16.21 -1.13 -3.73
C LYS A 10 -17.18 -1.48 -2.62
N SER A 11 -17.01 -0.83 -1.48
CA SER A 11 -18.06 -0.74 -0.46
C SER A 11 -18.53 0.70 -0.44
N SER A 12 -19.81 0.93 -0.77
CA SER A 12 -20.39 2.28 -0.86
C SER A 12 -19.64 3.24 -1.80
N GLY A 13 -19.16 2.74 -2.94
CA GLY A 13 -18.45 3.56 -3.95
C GLY A 13 -16.95 3.77 -3.70
N THR A 14 -16.44 3.34 -2.54
CA THR A 14 -15.02 3.48 -2.15
C THR A 14 -14.27 2.18 -2.33
N LEU A 15 -13.12 2.22 -3.01
CA LEU A 15 -12.22 1.09 -3.16
C LEU A 15 -11.74 0.59 -1.79
N ILE A 16 -11.93 -0.70 -1.50
CA ILE A 16 -11.57 -1.35 -0.22
C ILE A 16 -10.08 -1.20 0.15
N LEU A 17 -9.23 -0.91 -0.84
CA LEU A 17 -7.81 -0.66 -0.64
C LEU A 17 -7.53 0.59 0.22
N ILE A 18 -8.36 1.62 0.11
CA ILE A 18 -8.20 2.90 0.83
C ILE A 18 -8.21 2.69 2.35
N PRO A 19 -9.29 2.15 2.97
CA PRO A 19 -9.32 1.96 4.43
C PRO A 19 -8.23 1.00 4.92
N LYS A 20 -7.81 0.02 4.09
CA LYS A 20 -6.73 -0.90 4.44
C LYS A 20 -5.36 -0.24 4.47
N ILE A 21 -5.10 0.69 3.54
CA ILE A 21 -3.89 1.51 3.55
C ILE A 21 -3.94 2.48 4.73
N GLU A 22 -5.07 3.11 5.02
CA GLU A 22 -5.22 3.98 6.20
C GLU A 22 -4.93 3.23 7.51
N ASP A 23 -5.43 2.00 7.66
CA ASP A 23 -5.15 1.15 8.82
C ASP A 23 -3.68 0.77 8.92
N TYR A 24 -2.98 0.63 7.80
CA TYR A 24 -1.53 0.44 7.77
C TYR A 24 -0.80 1.72 8.20
N ILE A 25 -1.17 2.88 7.67
CA ILE A 25 -0.59 4.19 8.02
C ILE A 25 -0.78 4.50 9.51
N LYS A 26 -1.98 4.30 10.06
CA LYS A 26 -2.27 4.51 11.49
C LYS A 26 -1.37 3.64 12.36
N TYR A 27 -1.21 2.37 11.97
CA TYR A 27 -0.36 1.44 12.70
C TYR A 27 1.13 1.84 12.63
N THR A 28 1.66 2.11 11.43
CA THR A 28 3.08 2.50 11.29
C THR A 28 3.36 3.80 12.01
N TYR A 29 2.46 4.78 11.98
CA TYR A 29 2.62 6.02 12.75
C TYR A 29 2.80 5.74 14.25
N GLN A 30 1.98 4.87 14.84
CA GLN A 30 2.10 4.48 16.25
C GLN A 30 3.40 3.75 16.58
N VAL A 31 3.92 2.95 15.64
CA VAL A 31 5.23 2.29 15.76
C VAL A 31 6.36 3.32 15.69
N LEU A 32 6.36 4.16 14.67
CA LEU A 32 7.41 5.14 14.39
C LEU A 32 7.53 6.20 15.50
N VAL A 33 6.45 6.56 16.17
CA VAL A 33 6.52 7.49 17.32
C VAL A 33 7.40 6.96 18.46
N LYS A 34 7.54 5.63 18.58
CA LYS A 34 8.24 4.96 19.69
C LYS A 34 9.71 4.62 19.42
N ILE A 35 10.19 4.77 18.19
CA ILE A 35 11.57 4.41 17.82
C ILE A 35 12.55 5.57 18.11
N PRO A 36 13.88 5.30 18.14
CA PRO A 36 14.90 6.32 18.34
C PRO A 36 14.78 7.50 17.36
N ARG A 37 15.18 8.70 17.80
CA ARG A 37 15.04 9.94 17.03
C ARG A 37 15.72 9.86 15.65
N VAL A 38 16.92 9.30 15.58
CA VAL A 38 17.71 9.16 14.34
C VAL A 38 16.95 8.31 13.31
N GLU A 39 16.50 7.12 13.72
CA GLU A 39 15.72 6.21 12.87
C GLU A 39 14.39 6.81 12.42
N LYS A 40 13.71 7.53 13.32
CA LYS A 40 12.45 8.23 13.03
C LYS A 40 12.61 9.25 11.90
N PHE A 41 13.68 10.04 11.91
CA PHE A 41 13.91 11.08 10.89
C PHE A 41 14.54 10.53 9.60
N ASN A 42 15.12 9.33 9.65
CA ASN A 42 15.61 8.62 8.47
C ASN A 42 14.52 7.68 7.92
N ILE A 43 14.61 6.39 8.24
CA ILE A 43 13.76 5.33 7.71
C ILE A 43 12.28 5.55 8.05
N GLY A 44 11.98 6.10 9.24
CA GLY A 44 10.61 6.43 9.62
C GLY A 44 9.95 7.47 8.70
N SER A 45 10.71 8.49 8.26
CA SER A 45 10.22 9.52 7.33
C SER A 45 9.89 8.92 5.95
N GLU A 46 10.72 8.00 5.49
CA GLU A 46 10.52 7.27 4.24
C GLU A 46 9.30 6.35 4.27
N ILE A 47 9.08 5.61 5.37
CA ILE A 47 7.88 4.79 5.58
C ILE A 47 6.62 5.67 5.57
N LYS A 48 6.65 6.81 6.28
CA LYS A 48 5.52 7.75 6.29
C LYS A 48 5.21 8.27 4.88
N THR A 49 6.23 8.76 4.17
CA THR A 49 6.07 9.33 2.83
C THR A 49 5.56 8.30 1.83
N SER A 50 6.17 7.12 1.81
CA SER A 50 5.78 6.05 0.88
C SER A 50 4.39 5.48 1.16
N SER A 51 4.00 5.32 2.43
CA SER A 51 2.66 4.86 2.79
C SER A 51 1.57 5.89 2.46
N LEU A 52 1.84 7.19 2.60
CA LEU A 52 0.94 8.25 2.13
C LEU A 52 0.81 8.27 0.60
N ARG A 53 1.90 8.01 -0.13
CA ARG A 53 1.85 7.84 -1.60
C ARG A 53 1.01 6.65 -2.02
N MET A 54 1.04 5.54 -1.27
CA MET A 54 0.14 4.40 -1.52
C MET A 54 -1.33 4.83 -1.43
N LEU A 55 -1.67 5.63 -0.40
CA LEU A 55 -3.02 6.15 -0.20
C LEU A 55 -3.43 7.09 -1.34
N GLU A 56 -2.55 7.99 -1.74
CA GLU A 56 -2.74 8.89 -2.88
C GLU A 56 -3.05 8.11 -4.17
N TYR A 57 -2.25 7.10 -4.51
CA TYR A 57 -2.51 6.26 -5.68
C TYR A 57 -3.81 5.45 -5.57
N ALA A 58 -4.20 5.03 -4.36
CA ALA A 58 -5.49 4.36 -4.17
C ALA A 58 -6.67 5.32 -4.44
N HIS A 59 -6.56 6.60 -4.07
CA HIS A 59 -7.55 7.61 -4.43
C HIS A 59 -7.57 7.91 -5.93
N TYR A 60 -6.41 8.02 -6.57
CA TYR A 60 -6.34 8.16 -8.04
C TYR A 60 -7.01 6.98 -8.74
N LEU A 61 -6.70 5.75 -8.35
CA LEU A 61 -7.33 4.54 -8.85
C LEU A 61 -8.86 4.54 -8.67
N ASN A 62 -9.35 5.05 -7.53
CA ASN A 62 -10.79 5.13 -7.28
C ASN A 62 -11.52 6.11 -8.23
N LYS A 63 -10.80 7.16 -8.71
CA LYS A 63 -11.33 8.22 -9.57
C LYS A 63 -11.08 7.97 -11.07
N ASP A 64 -9.89 7.52 -11.43
CA ASP A 64 -9.41 7.32 -12.80
C ASP A 64 -9.12 5.84 -13.05
N ARG A 65 -10.06 5.20 -13.74
CA ARG A 65 -9.99 3.78 -14.08
C ARG A 65 -9.13 3.49 -15.32
N GLN A 66 -8.84 4.49 -16.15
CA GLN A 66 -8.04 4.26 -17.37
C GLN A 66 -6.58 3.98 -17.04
N ASN A 67 -6.04 4.69 -16.05
CA ASN A 67 -4.66 4.50 -15.60
C ASN A 67 -4.52 3.52 -14.43
N ALA A 68 -5.54 2.69 -14.18
CA ALA A 68 -5.62 1.81 -13.03
C ALA A 68 -4.41 0.85 -12.92
N TYR A 69 -3.81 0.40 -14.04
CA TYR A 69 -2.59 -0.43 -14.02
C TYR A 69 -1.44 0.29 -13.34
N SER A 70 -1.23 1.53 -13.77
CA SER A 70 -0.11 2.36 -13.37
C SER A 70 -0.21 2.62 -11.87
N TYR A 71 -1.40 2.97 -11.38
CA TYR A 71 -1.63 3.17 -9.95
C TYR A 71 -1.45 1.88 -9.14
N LEU A 72 -2.01 0.74 -9.60
CA LEU A 72 -1.86 -0.54 -8.91
C LEU A 72 -0.39 -1.00 -8.85
N ASN A 73 0.36 -0.88 -9.95
CA ASN A 73 1.79 -1.20 -9.98
C ASN A 73 2.61 -0.28 -9.06
N LYS A 74 2.30 1.03 -9.04
CA LYS A 74 2.95 1.97 -8.12
C LYS A 74 2.69 1.59 -6.65
N ILE A 75 1.46 1.20 -6.32
CA ILE A 75 1.13 0.71 -4.98
C ILE A 75 1.91 -0.57 -4.67
N ASP A 76 1.97 -1.54 -5.59
CA ASP A 76 2.71 -2.80 -5.40
C ASP A 76 4.21 -2.58 -5.16
N ALA A 77 4.82 -1.67 -5.93
CA ALA A 77 6.20 -1.26 -5.73
C ALA A 77 6.41 -0.63 -4.34
N LEU A 78 5.51 0.26 -3.90
CA LEU A 78 5.59 0.90 -2.59
C LEU A 78 5.32 -0.07 -1.43
N ILE A 79 4.52 -1.11 -1.62
CA ILE A 79 4.37 -2.20 -0.64
C ILE A 79 5.72 -2.90 -0.43
N SER A 80 6.41 -3.24 -1.52
CA SER A 80 7.73 -3.88 -1.46
C SER A 80 8.80 -2.97 -0.85
N TYR A 81 8.76 -1.68 -1.17
CA TYR A 81 9.59 -0.66 -0.54
C TYR A 81 9.37 -0.60 0.97
N ASN A 82 8.11 -0.51 1.42
CA ASN A 82 7.77 -0.50 2.84
C ASN A 82 8.21 -1.79 3.56
N ARG A 83 8.04 -2.97 2.94
CA ARG A 83 8.54 -4.24 3.52
C ARG A 83 10.04 -4.21 3.78
N SER A 84 10.81 -3.60 2.88
CA SER A 84 12.26 -3.47 3.04
C SER A 84 12.60 -2.53 4.20
N MET A 85 11.94 -1.39 4.28
CA MET A 85 12.16 -0.41 5.36
C MET A 85 11.78 -0.95 6.75
N VAL A 86 10.65 -1.64 6.88
CA VAL A 86 10.26 -2.27 8.15
C VAL A 86 11.23 -3.40 8.52
N ARG A 87 11.78 -4.13 7.55
CA ARG A 87 12.83 -5.14 7.80
C ARG A 87 14.10 -4.50 8.36
N ILE A 88 14.57 -3.41 7.77
CA ILE A 88 15.75 -2.69 8.28
C ILE A 88 15.52 -2.25 9.73
N LEU A 89 14.36 -1.64 10.04
CA LEU A 89 14.05 -1.26 11.43
C LEU A 89 14.04 -2.45 12.41
N ASN A 90 13.63 -3.64 11.94
CA ASN A 90 13.65 -4.85 12.75
C ASN A 90 15.07 -5.37 12.97
N ASP A 91 15.89 -5.38 11.92
CA ASP A 91 17.27 -5.87 11.95
C ASP A 91 18.14 -4.96 12.84
N GLU A 92 17.92 -3.65 12.77
CA GLU A 92 18.50 -2.63 13.66
C GLU A 92 17.86 -2.60 15.07
N LYS A 93 16.94 -3.53 15.38
CA LYS A 93 16.24 -3.65 16.66
C LYS A 93 15.53 -2.37 17.11
N SER A 94 15.19 -1.51 16.15
CA SER A 94 14.50 -0.23 16.37
C SER A 94 13.01 -0.42 16.59
N ILE A 95 12.46 -1.55 16.13
CA ILE A 95 11.09 -1.99 16.42
C ILE A 95 11.10 -3.39 17.03
N THR A 96 10.02 -3.74 17.74
CA THR A 96 9.84 -5.10 18.26
C THR A 96 9.50 -6.07 17.13
N LYS A 97 9.81 -7.35 17.32
CA LYS A 97 9.42 -8.42 16.40
C LYS A 97 7.91 -8.44 16.12
N LYS A 98 7.09 -8.21 17.16
CA LYS A 98 5.62 -8.11 17.04
C LYS A 98 5.20 -6.94 16.14
N ASN A 99 5.87 -5.79 16.26
CA ASN A 99 5.59 -4.64 15.40
C ASN A 99 5.95 -4.94 13.95
N TYR A 100 7.12 -5.56 13.72
CA TYR A 100 7.55 -6.02 12.41
C TYR A 100 6.53 -6.98 11.78
N GLU A 101 6.16 -8.06 12.47
CA GLU A 101 5.20 -9.07 11.98
C GLU A 101 3.85 -8.46 11.63
N THR A 102 3.35 -7.54 12.47
CA THR A 102 2.07 -6.85 12.23
C THR A 102 2.14 -5.97 10.98
N CYS A 103 3.24 -5.21 10.81
CA CYS A 103 3.47 -4.42 9.59
C CYS A 103 3.51 -5.31 8.34
N ILE A 104 4.26 -6.42 8.37
CA ILE A 104 4.37 -7.35 7.24
C ILE A 104 3.02 -7.98 6.91
N SER A 105 2.24 -8.38 7.92
CA SER A 105 0.91 -8.95 7.74
C SER A 105 -0.05 -7.97 7.06
N LYS A 106 -0.08 -6.71 7.50
CA LYS A 106 -0.88 -5.64 6.88
C LYS A 106 -0.46 -5.38 5.43
N LEU A 107 0.84 -5.30 5.16
CA LEU A 107 1.37 -5.14 3.80
C LEU A 107 1.08 -6.36 2.90
N ALA A 108 1.05 -7.57 3.47
CA ALA A 108 0.67 -8.78 2.73
C ALA A 108 -0.82 -8.79 2.38
N GLU A 109 -1.69 -8.34 3.28
CA GLU A 109 -3.12 -8.18 3.02
C GLU A 109 -3.37 -7.20 1.87
N ILE A 110 -2.77 -6.00 1.93
CA ILE A 110 -2.86 -5.00 0.87
C ILE A 110 -2.32 -5.57 -0.45
N GLY A 111 -1.18 -6.27 -0.42
CA GLY A 111 -0.59 -6.88 -1.61
C GLY A 111 -1.48 -7.94 -2.27
N ARG A 112 -2.19 -8.76 -1.49
CA ARG A 112 -3.17 -9.72 -2.04
C ARG A 112 -4.33 -9.02 -2.75
N MET A 113 -4.81 -7.90 -2.19
CA MET A 113 -5.86 -7.10 -2.81
C MET A 113 -5.37 -6.49 -4.13
N VAL A 114 -4.19 -5.86 -4.14
CA VAL A 114 -3.59 -5.28 -5.34
C VAL A 114 -3.39 -6.34 -6.43
N GLY A 115 -2.82 -7.50 -6.08
CA GLY A 115 -2.64 -8.61 -7.02
C GLY A 115 -3.97 -9.15 -7.58
N GLY A 116 -5.01 -9.20 -6.75
CA GLY A 116 -6.38 -9.55 -7.19
C GLY A 116 -6.93 -8.54 -8.20
N LEU A 117 -6.79 -7.25 -7.93
CA LEU A 117 -7.25 -6.16 -8.80
C LEU A 117 -6.51 -6.14 -10.15
N ILE A 118 -5.20 -6.43 -10.15
CA ILE A 118 -4.41 -6.56 -11.39
C ILE A 118 -4.89 -7.76 -12.22
N LYS A 119 -5.13 -8.91 -11.58
CA LYS A 119 -5.58 -10.14 -12.26
C LYS A 119 -7.01 -10.02 -12.81
N ALA A 120 -7.89 -9.37 -12.06
CA ALA A 120 -9.29 -9.18 -12.45
C ALA A 120 -9.45 -8.28 -13.68
N ASN A 121 -8.40 -7.54 -14.06
CA ASN A 121 -8.42 -6.60 -15.16
C ASN A 121 -7.27 -6.86 -16.16
N PRO A 122 -7.33 -7.94 -16.97
CA PRO A 122 -6.28 -8.23 -17.95
C PRO A 122 -6.16 -7.14 -19.04
N GLY A 123 -7.24 -6.42 -19.37
CA GLY A 123 -7.22 -5.30 -20.33
C GLY A 123 -6.44 -4.07 -19.85
N ILE A 124 -6.16 -3.98 -18.56
CA ILE A 124 -5.35 -2.91 -17.95
C ILE A 124 -3.85 -3.08 -18.27
N ARG A 125 -3.41 -4.29 -18.70
CA ARG A 125 -2.01 -4.52 -19.14
C ARG A 125 -1.66 -3.85 -20.46
N LYS A 126 -2.65 -3.49 -21.29
CA LYS A 126 -2.41 -2.81 -22.55
C LYS A 126 -2.32 -1.31 -22.29
N SER A 127 -1.10 -0.78 -22.32
CA SER A 127 -0.88 0.65 -22.42
C SER A 127 -1.61 1.20 -23.67
N PRO A 128 -2.16 2.42 -23.66
CA PRO A 128 -2.72 3.06 -24.86
C PRO A 128 -1.69 3.36 -25.97
N ASN A 129 -0.41 3.02 -25.77
CA ASN A 129 0.70 3.38 -26.66
C ASN A 129 1.38 2.16 -27.32
N GLU A 130 0.57 1.19 -27.77
CA GLU A 130 0.96 0.23 -28.82
C GLU A 130 -0.04 0.30 -29.97
#